data_AF-A0A3B9EMA3-F1
#
_entry.id   AF-A0A3B9EMA3-F1
#
_cell.length_a   1.000
_cell.length_b   1.000
_cell.length_c   1.000
_cell.angle_alpha   90.00
_cell.angle_beta   90.00
_cell.angle_gamma   90.00
#
_symmetry.space_group_name_H-M   'P 1'
#
loop_
_entity.id
_entity.type
_entity.pdbx_description
1 polymer ?
#
loop_
_entity_poly.entity_id
_entity_poly.type
_entity_poly.pdbx_seq_one_letter_code
_entity_poly.pdbx_strand_id
1 'polypeptide(L)' 'AMETTLARMQVMKDLADRRVMAYDQMIGEGNVAGNKIVQNVVDGLVTQAKAIESAMAPLGLSGVNFEGSDSLDNPSAVFK' A
#
# COMPACT_ATOMS: atom_id res chain seq x y z
N ALA A 1 7.13 -10.24 4.64
CA ALA A 1 6.58 -8.92 4.28
C ALA A 1 6.47 -8.74 2.77
N MET A 2 7.57 -8.84 2.01
CA MET A 2 7.54 -8.70 0.54
C MET A 2 6.65 -9.75 -0.13
N GLU A 3 6.92 -11.04 0.12
CA GLU A 3 6.14 -12.15 -0.45
C GLU A 3 4.66 -12.09 -0.05
N THR A 4 4.38 -11.77 1.21
CA THR A 4 3.01 -11.61 1.71
C THR A 4 2.27 -10.48 0.97
N THR A 5 2.96 -9.37 0.70
CA THR A 5 2.37 -8.23 -0.02
C THR A 5 2.10 -8.62 -1.47
N LEU A 6 3.08 -9.26 -2.12
CA LEU A 6 2.92 -9.76 -3.49
C LEU A 6 1.78 -10.77 -3.60
N ALA A 7 1.67 -11.71 -2.67
CA ALA A 7 0.59 -12.70 -2.65
C ALA A 7 -0.80 -12.04 -2.52
N ARG A 8 -0.93 -11.00 -1.70
CA ARG A 8 -2.19 -10.25 -1.56
C ARG A 8 -2.53 -9.46 -2.83
N MET A 9 -1.53 -8.85 -3.46
CA MET A 9 -1.70 -8.20 -4.77
C MET A 9 -2.11 -9.20 -5.85
N GLN A 10 -1.56 -10.41 -5.81
CA GLN A 10 -1.90 -11.47 -6.74
C GLN A 10 -3.37 -11.89 -6.60
N VAL A 11 -3.88 -12.04 -5.38
CA VAL A 11 -5.32 -12.32 -5.15
C VAL A 11 -6.20 -11.23 -5.76
N MET A 12 -5.86 -9.95 -5.52
CA MET A 12 -6.58 -8.82 -6.10
C MET A 12 -6.56 -8.85 -7.63
N LYS A 13 -5.38 -9.07 -8.23
CA LYS A 13 -5.21 -9.18 -9.68
C LYS A 13 -5.99 -10.35 -10.27
N ASP A 14 -5.88 -11.53 -9.67
CA ASP A 14 -6.52 -12.75 -10.19
C ASP A 14 -8.04 -12.66 -10.18
N LEU A 15 -8.63 -11.97 -9.21
CA LEU A 15 -10.07 -11.75 -9.17
C LEU A 15 -10.53 -10.80 -10.27
N ALA A 16 -9.76 -9.74 -10.54
CA ALA A 16 -10.02 -8.82 -11.63
C ALA A 16 -9.85 -9.50 -13.00
N ASP A 17 -8.73 -10.19 -13.23
CA ASP A 17 -8.43 -10.88 -14.48
C ASP A 17 -9.46 -11.96 -14.83
N ARG A 18 -9.91 -12.73 -13.84
CA ARG A 18 -10.92 -13.77 -14.02
C ARG A 18 -12.35 -13.23 -14.11
N ARG A 19 -12.53 -11.91 -14.09
CA ARG A 19 -13.83 -11.21 -14.13
C ARG A 19 -14.77 -11.63 -12.99
N VAL A 20 -14.22 -12.02 -11.84
CA VAL A 20 -15.00 -12.31 -10.64
C VAL A 20 -15.45 -10.99 -10.00
N MET A 21 -14.54 -10.02 -9.94
CA MET A 21 -14.80 -8.69 -9.41
C MET A 21 -13.76 -7.74 -10.00
N ALA A 22 -14.20 -6.71 -10.73
CA ALA A 22 -13.29 -5.68 -11.24
C ALA A 22 -12.79 -4.78 -10.10
N TYR A 23 -11.67 -4.09 -10.30
CA TYR A 23 -11.06 -3.27 -9.23
C TYR A 23 -11.97 -2.13 -8.75
N ASP A 24 -12.68 -1.47 -9.65
CA ASP A 24 -13.69 -0.44 -9.33
C ASP A 24 -14.84 -1.00 -8.47
N GLN A 25 -15.27 -2.23 -8.75
CA GLN A 25 -16.23 -2.93 -7.91
C GLN A 25 -15.63 -3.29 -6.54
N MET A 26 -14.34 -3.65 -6.47
CA MET A 26 -13.69 -3.96 -5.19
C MET A 26 -13.69 -2.77 -4.24
N ILE A 27 -13.48 -1.56 -4.75
CA ILE A 27 -13.51 -0.31 -3.97
C ILE A 27 -14.92 0.30 -3.85
N GLY A 28 -15.94 -0.41 -4.35
CA GLY A 28 -17.32 0.05 -4.32
C GLY A 28 -17.88 0.15 -2.90
N GLU A 29 -18.70 1.17 -2.67
CA GLU A 29 -19.42 1.34 -1.41
C GLU A 29 -20.27 0.09 -1.10
N GLY A 30 -20.23 -0.36 0.16
CA GLY A 30 -20.97 -1.54 0.61
C GLY A 30 -20.38 -2.90 0.18
N ASN A 31 -19.37 -2.94 -0.69
CA ASN A 31 -18.69 -4.18 -1.06
C ASN A 31 -17.66 -4.60 0.00
N VAL A 32 -18.11 -5.12 1.12
CA VAL A 32 -17.24 -5.52 2.25
C VAL A 32 -16.15 -6.51 1.82
N ALA A 33 -16.47 -7.46 0.95
CA ALA A 33 -15.51 -8.46 0.47
C ALA A 33 -14.42 -7.84 -0.41
N GLY A 34 -14.82 -7.02 -1.39
CA GLY A 34 -13.91 -6.26 -2.25
C GLY A 34 -13.01 -5.32 -1.44
N ASN A 35 -13.62 -4.54 -0.54
CA ASN A 35 -12.91 -3.60 0.32
C ASN A 35 -11.88 -4.33 1.20
N LYS A 36 -12.20 -5.53 1.69
CA LYS A 36 -11.25 -6.33 2.48
C LYS A 36 -10.05 -6.80 1.65
N ILE A 37 -10.25 -7.16 0.38
CA ILE A 37 -9.15 -7.55 -0.53
C ILE A 37 -8.19 -6.37 -0.72
N VAL A 38 -8.72 -5.19 -1.04
CA VAL A 38 -7.93 -3.97 -1.22
C VAL A 38 -7.23 -3.59 0.08
N GLN A 39 -7.94 -3.62 1.21
CA GLN A 39 -7.35 -3.33 2.52
C GLN A 39 -6.20 -4.28 2.86
N ASN A 40 -6.30 -5.58 2.53
CA ASN A 40 -5.19 -6.51 2.76
C ASN A 40 -3.94 -6.11 1.96
N VAL A 41 -4.10 -5.65 0.71
CA VAL A 41 -2.99 -5.13 -0.10
C VAL A 41 -2.36 -3.90 0.55
N VAL A 42 -3.17 -2.94 0.98
CA VAL A 42 -2.72 -1.73 1.69
C VAL A 42 -1.96 -2.09 2.98
N ASP A 43 -2.52 -2.97 3.82
CA ASP A 43 -1.86 -3.45 5.04
C ASP A 43 -0.52 -4.14 4.74
N GLY A 44 -0.45 -4.86 3.61
CA GLY A 44 0.78 -5.46 3.10
C GLY A 44 1.83 -4.40 2.78
N LEU A 45 1.47 -3.40 1.98
CA LEU A 45 2.34 -2.28 1.61
C LEU A 45 2.86 -1.51 2.83
N VAL A 46 1.99 -1.21 3.80
CA VAL A 46 2.39 -0.55 5.07
C VAL A 46 3.38 -1.42 5.85
N THR A 47 3.14 -2.72 5.93
CA THR A 47 4.06 -3.66 6.59
C THR A 47 5.39 -3.76 5.85
N GLN A 48 5.35 -3.75 4.52
CA GLN A 48 6.53 -3.75 3.66
C GLN A 48 7.38 -2.49 3.86
N ALA A 49 6.77 -1.30 3.91
CA ALA A 49 7.47 -0.05 4.20
C ALA A 49 8.21 -0.11 5.55
N LYS A 50 7.51 -0.52 6.62
CA LYS A 50 8.13 -0.69 7.95
C LYS A 50 9.27 -1.70 7.98
N ALA A 51 9.16 -2.77 7.21
CA ALA A 51 10.22 -3.77 7.08
C ALA A 51 11.47 -3.19 6.39
N ILE A 52 11.27 -2.33 5.38
CA ILE A 52 12.36 -1.61 4.69
C ILE A 52 13.02 -0.63 5.66
N GLU A 53 12.24 0.20 6.37
CA GLU A 53 12.75 1.12 7.39
C GLU A 53 13.58 0.38 8.46
N SER A 54 13.09 -0.77 8.92
CA SER A 54 13.79 -1.60 9.90
C SER A 54 15.11 -2.17 9.36
N ALA A 55 15.14 -2.54 8.08
CA ALA A 55 16.34 -3.06 7.41
C ALA A 55 17.38 -1.96 7.11
N MET A 56 16.96 -0.70 6.97
CA MET A 56 17.84 0.46 6.74
C MET A 56 18.65 0.84 7.98
N ALA A 57 18.09 0.66 9.18
CA ALA A 57 18.72 1.05 10.43
C ALA A 57 20.14 0.44 10.66
N PRO A 58 20.36 -0.88 10.54
CA PRO A 58 21.70 -1.46 10.69
C PRO A 58 22.66 -1.07 9.56
N LEU A 59 22.15 -0.59 8.42
CA LEU A 59 22.96 -0.11 7.29
C LEU A 59 23.36 1.36 7.43
N GLY A 60 22.95 2.03 8.52
CA GLY A 60 23.23 3.45 8.74
C GLY A 60 22.41 4.39 7.84
N LEU A 61 21.31 3.90 7.25
CA LEU A 61 20.49 4.64 6.28
C LEU A 61 19.24 5.30 6.90
N SER A 62 19.15 5.40 8.23
CA SER A 62 17.97 5.88 8.96
C SER A 62 17.55 7.33 8.66
N GLY A 63 18.40 8.12 8.00
CA GLY A 63 18.11 9.50 7.60
C GLY A 63 17.71 9.67 6.12
N VAL A 64 17.54 8.56 5.38
CA VAL A 64 17.06 8.60 4.00
C VAL A 64 15.55 8.75 4.01
N ASN A 65 15.06 9.90 3.56
CA ASN A 65 13.62 10.13 3.38
C ASN A 65 13.11 9.29 2.21
N PHE A 66 12.16 8.40 2.48
CA PHE A 66 11.44 7.64 1.45
C PHE A 66 10.18 8.42 1.08
N GLU A 67 10.18 9.08 -0.08
CA GLU A 67 9.02 9.78 -0.65
C GLU A 67 8.24 10.63 0.37
N GLY A 68 8.94 11.61 0.92
CA GLY A 68 8.29 12.77 1.52
C GLY A 68 7.63 13.61 0.43
N SER A 69 6.31 13.73 0.46
CA SER A 69 5.64 14.65 -0.47
C SER A 69 5.76 16.06 0.09
N ASP A 70 6.25 17.02 -0.69
CA ASP A 70 6.33 18.42 -0.27
C ASP A 70 4.99 18.94 0.28
N SER A 71 3.85 18.45 -0.22
CA SER A 71 2.52 18.83 0.27
C SER A 71 2.12 18.15 1.59
N LEU A 72 2.69 16.99 1.92
CA LEU A 72 2.47 16.27 3.17
C LEU A 72 3.46 16.67 4.26
N ASP A 73 4.71 16.94 3.89
CA ASP A 73 5.78 17.35 4.80
C ASP A 73 5.79 18.85 5.06
N ASN A 74 5.20 19.62 4.16
CA ASN A 74 4.97 21.04 4.32
C ASN A 74 3.49 21.39 4.11
N PRO A 75 2.62 21.14 5.12
CA PRO A 75 1.20 21.51 5.05
C PRO A 75 0.96 22.98 4.74
N SER A 76 1.92 23.85 5.09
CA SER A 76 1.84 25.29 4.79
C SER A 76 2.10 25.64 3.32
N ALA A 77 2.68 24.73 2.53
CA ALA A 77 2.87 24.90 1.09
C ALA A 77 1.59 24.66 0.28
N VAL A 78 0.60 23.95 0.84
CA VAL A 78 -0.68 23.67 0.16
C VAL A 78 -1.51 24.94 -0.06
N PHE A 79 -1.26 25.99 0.73
CA PHE A 79 -2.00 27.25 0.71
C PHE A 79 -1.24 28.41 0.07
N LYS A 80 -0.15 28.14 -0.66
CA LYS A 80 0.65 29.15 -1.39
C LYS A 80 0.48 29.05 -2.90
#